data_AF-W0EE06-F1
#
_entry.id   AF-W0EE06-F1
#
_cell.length_a   1.000
_cell.length_b   1.000
_cell.length_c   1.000
_cell.angle_alpha   90.00
_cell.angle_beta   90.00
_cell.angle_gamma   90.00
#
_symmetry.space_group_name_H-M   'P 1'
#
loop_
_entity.id
_entity.type
_entity.pdbx_description
1 polymer ?
#
loop_
_entity_poly.entity_id
_entity_poly.type
_entity_poly.pdbx_seq_one_letter_code
_entity_poly.pdbx_strand_id
1 'polypeptide(L)'
;MELDTRTTLIIQISAAVATNALASLRASVTDAKALGISSDEIRQIVKIAQEVQEQPLSHTRHLLDQLLREPIRKSQEHTHDHEHIHGPNCNCGHHS
;
A
#
# COMPACT_ATOMS: atom_id res chain seq x y z
N MET A 1 27.13 13.94 5.74
CA MET A 1 27.26 13.11 4.53
C MET A 1 26.40 13.79 3.48
N GLU A 2 27.02 14.39 2.46
CA GLU A 2 26.31 15.04 1.35
C GLU A 2 25.93 13.96 0.32
N LEU A 3 24.72 14.04 -0.22
CA LEU A 3 24.31 13.20 -1.34
C LEU A 3 24.77 13.86 -2.64
N ASP A 4 25.21 13.06 -3.61
CA ASP A 4 25.50 13.59 -4.93
C ASP A 4 24.22 14.04 -5.64
N THR A 5 24.38 14.93 -6.63
CA THR A 5 23.26 15.53 -7.36
C THR A 5 22.39 14.50 -8.09
N ARG A 6 23.00 13.42 -8.61
CA ARG A 6 22.26 12.36 -9.30
C ARG A 6 21.34 11.65 -8.32
N THR A 7 21.87 11.24 -7.17
CA THR A 7 21.09 10.60 -6.11
C THR A 7 19.96 11.51 -5.61
N THR A 8 20.25 12.80 -5.44
CA THR A 8 19.24 13.79 -5.02
C THR A 8 18.08 13.88 -6.01
N LEU A 9 18.37 13.95 -7.32
CA LEU A 9 17.34 14.01 -8.36
C LEU A 9 16.50 12.73 -8.43
N ILE A 10 17.11 11.55 -8.25
CA ILE A 10 16.39 10.27 -8.22
C ILE A 10 15.40 10.24 -7.05
N ILE A 11 15.82 10.71 -5.87
CA ILE A 11 14.96 10.81 -4.68
C ILE A 11 13.80 11.79 -4.94
N GLN A 12 14.08 12.95 -5.52
CA GLN A 12 13.07 13.96 -5.83
C GLN A 12 12.02 13.45 -6.83
N ILE A 13 12.46 12.77 -7.90
CA ILE A 13 11.54 12.13 -8.86
C ILE A 13 10.65 11.11 -8.15
N SER A 14 11.25 10.22 -7.34
CA SER A 14 10.52 9.18 -6.63
C SER A 14 9.47 9.76 -5.66
N ALA A 15 9.85 10.76 -4.88
CA ALA A 15 8.96 11.45 -3.95
C ALA A 15 7.82 12.18 -4.69
N ALA A 16 8.13 12.83 -5.81
CA ALA A 16 7.13 13.53 -6.61
C ALA A 16 6.10 12.56 -7.23
N VAL A 17 6.52 11.37 -7.66
CA VAL A 17 5.61 10.31 -8.13
C VAL A 17 4.73 9.82 -6.98
N ALA A 18 5.32 9.43 -5.85
CA ALA A 18 4.58 8.90 -4.71
C ALA A 18 3.48 9.85 -4.17
N THR A 19 3.73 11.16 -4.28
CA THR A 19 2.82 12.22 -3.81
C THR A 19 1.95 12.84 -4.91
N ASN A 20 2.05 12.37 -6.15
CA ASN A 20 1.37 12.96 -7.32
C ASN A 20 1.69 14.46 -7.54
N ALA A 21 2.89 14.92 -7.15
CA ALA A 21 3.33 16.30 -7.31
C ALA A 21 3.84 16.57 -8.74
N LEU A 22 2.93 16.73 -9.70
CA LEU A 22 3.23 16.81 -11.14
C LEU A 22 4.21 17.95 -11.52
N ALA A 23 4.09 19.11 -10.87
CA ALA A 23 4.99 20.23 -11.11
C ALA A 23 6.44 19.90 -10.69
N SER A 24 6.61 19.31 -9.51
CA SER A 24 7.91 18.87 -8.99
C SER A 24 8.50 17.72 -9.81
N LEU A 25 7.65 16.79 -10.27
CA LEU A 25 8.06 15.72 -11.17
C LEU A 25 8.61 16.28 -12.49
N ARG A 26 7.93 17.25 -13.08
CA ARG A 26 8.36 17.90 -14.32
C ARG A 26 9.71 18.60 -14.16
N ALA A 27 9.89 19.36 -13.08
CA ALA A 27 11.15 20.04 -12.79
C ALA A 27 12.30 19.02 -12.62
N SER A 28 12.13 18.06 -11.71
CA SER A 28 13.17 17.08 -11.36
C SER A 28 13.55 16.19 -12.55
N VAL A 29 12.59 15.79 -13.39
CA VAL A 29 12.87 15.03 -14.62
C VAL A 29 13.64 15.87 -15.65
N THR A 30 13.34 17.17 -15.74
CA THR A 30 14.07 18.08 -16.64
C THR A 30 15.54 18.19 -16.23
N ASP A 31 15.78 18.39 -14.93
CA ASP A 31 17.12 18.50 -14.36
C ASP A 31 17.90 17.18 -14.46
N ALA A 32 17.23 16.04 -14.23
CA ALA A 32 17.80 14.70 -14.42
C ALA A 32 18.25 14.47 -15.87
N LYS A 33 17.44 14.86 -16.85
CA LYS A 33 17.82 14.76 -18.27
C LYS A 33 18.99 15.68 -18.61
N ALA A 34 19.03 16.89 -18.04
CA ALA A 34 20.15 17.82 -18.21
C ALA A 34 21.46 17.27 -17.62
N LEU A 35 21.38 16.48 -16.54
CA LEU A 35 22.51 15.75 -15.95
C LEU A 35 22.91 14.49 -16.75
N GLY A 36 22.21 14.16 -17.84
CA GLY A 36 22.49 13.00 -18.68
C GLY A 36 21.90 11.68 -18.16
N ILE A 37 20.95 11.72 -17.21
CA ILE A 37 20.20 10.52 -16.83
C ILE A 37 19.32 10.09 -18.01
N SER A 38 19.44 8.83 -18.41
CA SER A 38 18.72 8.31 -19.57
C SER A 38 17.21 8.27 -19.33
N SER A 39 16.44 8.35 -20.42
CA SER A 39 14.98 8.26 -20.31
C SER A 39 14.51 6.89 -19.81
N ASP A 40 15.24 5.82 -20.13
CA ASP A 40 14.93 4.46 -19.65
C ASP A 40 15.14 4.31 -18.15
N GLU A 41 16.21 4.91 -17.63
CA GLU A 41 16.47 4.94 -16.19
C GLU A 41 15.39 5.74 -15.45
N ILE A 42 14.99 6.91 -15.98
CA ILE A 42 13.88 7.70 -15.41
C ILE A 42 12.58 6.87 -15.40
N ARG A 43 12.29 6.12 -16.47
CA ARG A 43 11.12 5.23 -16.52
C ARG A 43 11.18 4.14 -15.45
N GLN A 44 12.35 3.54 -15.22
CA GLN A 44 12.52 2.55 -14.16
C GLN A 44 12.30 3.14 -12.77
N ILE A 45 12.86 4.33 -12.49
CA ILE A 45 12.66 5.03 -11.22
C ILE A 45 11.17 5.30 -10.98
N VAL A 46 10.47 5.83 -11.99
CA VAL A 46 9.03 6.10 -11.90
C VAL A 46 8.24 4.81 -11.64
N LYS A 47 8.56 3.71 -12.33
CA LYS A 47 7.90 2.42 -12.13
C LYS A 47 8.04 1.93 -10.69
N ILE A 48 9.25 1.96 -10.13
CA ILE A 48 9.51 1.54 -8.74
C ILE A 48 8.72 2.44 -7.77
N ALA A 49 8.72 3.74 -7.99
CA ALA A 49 7.97 4.68 -7.14
C ALA A 49 6.44 4.44 -7.20
N GLN A 50 5.90 4.05 -8.36
CA GLN A 50 4.49 3.67 -8.51
C GLN A 50 4.16 2.38 -7.75
N GLU A 51 5.01 1.36 -7.81
CA GLU A 51 4.82 0.11 -7.05
C GLU A 51 4.74 0.39 -5.53
N VAL A 52 5.56 1.31 -5.03
CA VAL A 52 5.51 1.76 -3.63
C VAL A 52 4.22 2.52 -3.32
N GLN A 53 3.68 3.30 -4.27
CA GLN A 53 2.43 4.03 -4.10
C GLN A 53 1.20 3.11 -4.10
N GLU A 54 1.20 2.05 -4.90
CA GLU A 54 0.07 1.13 -5.06
C GLU A 54 -0.16 0.25 -3.82
N GLN A 55 0.90 -0.13 -3.11
CA GLN A 55 0.79 -0.97 -1.91
C GLN A 55 -0.07 -0.34 -0.79
N PRO A 56 0.19 0.90 -0.33
CA PRO A 56 -0.67 1.58 0.64
C PRO A 56 -2.11 1.73 0.16
N LEU A 57 -2.32 2.04 -1.13
CA LEU A 57 -3.67 2.20 -1.70
C LEU A 57 -4.47 0.89 -1.61
N SER A 58 -3.81 -0.25 -1.82
CA SER A 58 -4.43 -1.57 -1.66
C SER A 58 -4.89 -1.80 -0.21
N HIS A 59 -4.05 -1.49 0.78
CA HIS A 59 -4.41 -1.64 2.20
C HIS A 59 -5.57 -0.73 2.61
N THR A 60 -5.56 0.54 2.17
CA THR A 60 -6.64 1.48 2.46
C THR A 60 -7.95 1.03 1.84
N ARG A 61 -7.93 0.54 0.59
CA ARG A 61 -9.12 -0.03 -0.06
C ARG A 61 -9.65 -1.25 0.68
N HIS A 62 -8.76 -2.19 1.03
CA HIS A 62 -9.16 -3.39 1.77
C HIS A 62 -9.81 -3.06 3.12
N LEU A 63 -9.23 -2.13 3.88
CA LEU A 63 -9.81 -1.69 5.15
C LEU A 63 -11.16 -0.99 4.94
N LEU A 64 -11.27 -0.13 3.92
CA LEU A 64 -12.53 0.53 3.59
C LEU A 64 -13.63 -0.49 3.28
N ASP A 65 -13.32 -1.50 2.46
CA ASP A 65 -14.26 -2.58 2.12
C ASP A 65 -14.70 -3.36 3.37
N GLN A 66 -13.78 -3.60 4.32
CA GLN A 66 -14.12 -4.24 5.59
C GLN A 66 -15.07 -3.38 6.44
N LEU A 67 -14.81 -2.07 6.52
CA LEU A 67 -15.60 -1.14 7.34
C LEU A 67 -16.99 -0.87 6.75
N LEU A 68 -17.12 -0.88 5.43
CA LEU A 68 -18.38 -0.66 4.71
C LEU A 68 -19.16 -1.96 4.46
N ARG A 69 -18.64 -3.12 4.87
CA ARG A 69 -19.31 -4.40 4.69
C ARG A 69 -20.60 -4.44 5.50
N GLU A 70 -21.73 -4.59 4.81
CA GLU A 70 -23.00 -4.83 5.50
C GLU A 70 -22.93 -6.16 6.29
N PRO A 71 -23.45 -6.20 7.53
CA PRO A 71 -23.50 -7.44 8.28
C PRO A 71 -24.35 -8.46 7.51
N ILE A 72 -23.76 -9.62 7.23
CA ILE A 72 -24.47 -10.74 6.62
C ILE A 72 -25.63 -11.08 7.55
N ARG A 73 -26.86 -10.76 7.14
CA ARG A 73 -28.06 -11.30 7.78
C ARG A 73 -27.98 -12.80 7.61
N LYS A 74 -27.55 -13.51 8.66
CA LYS A 74 -27.81 -14.94 8.77
C LYS A 74 -29.32 -15.08 8.72
N SER A 75 -29.84 -15.63 7.63
CA SER A 75 -31.20 -16.13 7.61
C SER A 75 -31.32 -17.10 8.79
N GLN A 76 -32.10 -16.68 9.80
CA GLN A 76 -32.51 -17.57 10.87
C GLN A 76 -33.39 -18.67 10.27
N GLU A 77 -32.79 -19.79 9.91
CA GLU A 77 -33.44 -21.08 10.06
C GLU A 77 -32.79 -21.76 11.26
N HIS A 78 -33.24 -21.36 12.45
CA HIS A 78 -33.07 -22.15 13.67
C HIS A 78 -34.33 -22.99 13.84
N THR A 79 -34.23 -24.28 13.52
CA THR A 79 -34.99 -25.29 14.26
C THR A 79 -34.08 -25.80 15.37
N HIS A 80 -34.46 -25.48 16.63
CA HIS A 80 -34.23 -26.15 17.92
C HIS A 80 -33.01 -27.10 18.03
N ASP A 81 -32.15 -27.08 19.06
CA ASP A 81 -32.36 -26.74 20.46
C ASP A 81 -30.99 -26.71 21.19
N HIS A 82 -31.00 -26.23 22.44
CA HIS A 82 -29.92 -26.24 23.45
C HIS A 82 -29.08 -24.97 23.62
N GLU A 83 -29.69 -24.03 24.35
CA GLU A 83 -29.02 -23.25 25.39
C GLU A 83 -28.17 -24.16 26.30
N HIS A 84 -26.90 -23.82 26.55
CA HIS A 84 -26.27 -23.88 27.87
C HIS A 84 -24.82 -23.32 27.88
N ILE A 85 -24.66 -22.23 28.66
CA ILE A 85 -23.66 -22.04 29.75
C ILE A 85 -22.20 -21.70 29.39
N HIS A 86 -21.70 -20.65 30.05
CA HIS A 86 -20.31 -20.15 30.09
C HIS A 86 -19.25 -21.21 30.45
N GLY A 87 -18.08 -21.16 29.78
CA GLY A 87 -16.85 -21.84 30.21
C GLY A 87 -15.59 -21.30 29.48
N PRO A 88 -14.43 -21.15 30.16
CA PRO A 88 -13.22 -20.58 29.58
C PRO A 88 -12.38 -21.66 28.90
N ASN A 89 -12.54 -21.86 27.59
CA ASN A 89 -11.69 -22.78 26.84
C ASN A 89 -10.89 -22.06 25.75
N CYS A 90 -9.71 -21.56 26.15
CA CYS A 90 -8.57 -21.40 25.26
C CYS A 90 -8.18 -22.78 24.73
N ASN A 91 -8.38 -23.03 23.44
CA ASN A 91 -7.98 -24.29 22.81
C ASN A 91 -6.54 -24.21 22.30
N CYS A 92 -5.58 -24.41 23.21
CA CYS A 92 -4.19 -24.74 22.87
C CYS A 92 -4.11 -26.25 22.61
N GLY A 93 -4.16 -26.67 21.34
CA GLY A 93 -4.00 -28.08 20.95
C GLY A 93 -2.52 -28.47 20.81
N HIS A 94 -2.03 -29.30 21.72
CA HIS A 94 -0.70 -29.90 21.76
C HIS A 94 -0.82 -31.42 21.45
N HIS A 95 0.08 -31.92 20.60
CA HIS A 95 0.53 -33.30 20.31
C HIS A 95 -0.44 -34.48 20.12
N SER A 96 -0.27 -35.15 18.97
CA SER A 96 0.09 -36.58 18.90
C SER A 96 1.06 -36.77 17.73
#